data_AF-A0A8T8XDG5-F1
#
_entry.id   AF-A0A8T8XDG5-F1
#
_cell.length_a   1.000
_cell.length_b   1.000
_cell.length_c   1.000
_cell.angle_alpha   90.00
_cell.angle_beta   90.00
_cell.angle_gamma   90.00
#
_symmetry.space_group_name_H-M   'P 1'
#
loop_
_entity.id
_entity.type
_entity.pdbx_description
1 polymer ?
#
loop_
_entity_poly.entity_id
_entity_poly.type
_entity_poly.pdbx_seq_one_letter_code
_entity_poly.pdbx_strand_id
1 'polypeptide(L)'
;MSLFRSIPSAGEFGPLFRLLDDYDLHRSGQSASSSTTARSFAPRFDVRETAEGYHLDGELPGIAQKDVDIEFSDPQTLVIKGRTEREYHNFDEHEEGQQETATQENKEKEKATESTEVSKTGDKQVSKNHKNKPHFWVSERSVGEFHRTFSFPTRVDQDSVKASLKNGILSIFVPKAAKPTSKKITIE
;
A
#
# COMPACT_ATOMS: atom_id res chain seq x y z
N MET A 1 -29.87 -37.25 -23.45
CA MET A 1 -28.70 -36.40 -23.78
C MET A 1 -28.23 -35.73 -22.50
N SER A 2 -26.93 -35.75 -22.19
CA SER A 2 -26.38 -34.98 -21.06
C SER A 2 -25.33 -34.00 -21.58
N LEU A 3 -25.43 -32.74 -21.19
CA LEU A 3 -24.55 -31.65 -21.64
C LEU A 3 -23.57 -31.28 -20.52
N PHE A 4 -22.56 -32.13 -20.31
CA PHE A 4 -21.43 -31.78 -19.46
C PHE A 4 -20.53 -30.79 -20.19
N ARG A 5 -20.67 -29.51 -19.85
CA ARG A 5 -19.84 -28.41 -20.38
C ARG A 5 -18.48 -28.45 -19.68
N SER A 6 -17.41 -28.72 -20.45
CA SER A 6 -16.04 -28.72 -19.93
C SER A 6 -15.67 -27.35 -19.36
N ILE A 7 -15.03 -27.35 -18.19
CA ILE A 7 -14.45 -26.17 -17.55
C ILE A 7 -12.94 -26.20 -17.85
N PRO A 8 -12.37 -25.19 -18.54
CA PRO A 8 -10.95 -25.17 -18.84
C PRO A 8 -10.10 -25.01 -17.56
N SER A 9 -8.92 -25.63 -17.57
CA SER A 9 -7.97 -25.55 -16.46
C SER A 9 -7.42 -24.13 -16.28
N ALA A 10 -7.05 -23.77 -15.05
CA ALA A 10 -6.55 -22.44 -14.67
C ALA A 10 -5.09 -22.17 -15.12
N GLY A 11 -4.71 -22.62 -16.33
CA GLY A 11 -3.38 -22.44 -16.92
C GLY A 11 -3.31 -21.39 -18.03
N GLU A 12 -4.42 -21.10 -18.73
CA GLU A 12 -4.40 -20.28 -19.95
C GLU A 12 -4.79 -18.80 -19.74
N PHE A 13 -5.11 -18.39 -18.50
CA PHE A 13 -5.55 -17.03 -18.18
C PHE A 13 -4.41 -16.05 -17.85
N GLY A 14 -3.16 -16.48 -17.84
CA GLY A 14 -1.98 -15.63 -17.59
C GLY A 14 -1.97 -14.28 -18.36
N PRO A 15 -2.19 -14.24 -19.69
CA PRO A 15 -2.25 -12.97 -20.42
C PRO A 15 -3.50 -12.15 -20.11
N LEU A 16 -4.61 -12.77 -19.72
CA LEU A 16 -5.86 -12.08 -19.34
C LEU A 16 -5.76 -11.41 -17.97
N PHE A 17 -5.10 -12.04 -16.99
CA PHE A 17 -4.82 -11.37 -15.71
C PHE A 17 -3.83 -10.22 -15.87
N ARG A 18 -2.82 -10.35 -16.74
CA ARG A 18 -1.90 -9.23 -17.03
C ARG A 18 -2.60 -8.07 -17.74
N LEU A 19 -3.55 -8.37 -18.63
CA LEU A 19 -4.42 -7.35 -19.26
C LEU A 19 -5.35 -6.68 -18.23
N LEU A 20 -5.75 -7.39 -17.17
CA LEU A 20 -6.60 -6.83 -16.10
C LEU A 20 -5.80 -5.89 -15.16
N ASP A 21 -4.55 -6.24 -14.85
CA ASP A 21 -3.57 -5.38 -14.16
C ASP A 21 -3.33 -4.08 -14.98
N ASP A 22 -3.05 -4.22 -16.29
CA ASP A 22 -2.94 -3.07 -17.20
C ASP A 22 -4.24 -2.27 -17.26
N TYR A 23 -5.42 -2.91 -17.24
CA TYR A 23 -6.70 -2.21 -17.29
C TYR A 23 -6.98 -1.37 -16.04
N ASP A 24 -6.61 -1.82 -14.84
CA ASP A 24 -6.78 -1.00 -13.62
C ASP A 24 -5.77 0.17 -13.59
N LEU A 25 -4.54 -0.06 -14.05
CA LEU A 25 -3.58 1.02 -14.32
C LEU A 25 -4.14 2.06 -15.32
N HIS A 26 -4.81 1.63 -16.39
CA HIS A 26 -5.46 2.52 -17.35
C HIS A 26 -6.73 3.19 -16.80
N ARG A 27 -7.47 2.54 -15.90
CA ARG A 27 -8.66 3.11 -15.25
C ARG A 27 -8.32 4.33 -14.38
N SER A 28 -7.09 4.43 -13.88
CA SER A 28 -6.58 5.62 -13.19
C SER A 28 -6.56 6.89 -14.08
N GLY A 29 -6.66 6.75 -15.41
CA GLY A 29 -6.56 7.84 -16.37
C GLY A 29 -7.84 8.65 -16.62
N GLN A 30 -9.03 8.19 -16.23
CA GLN A 30 -10.31 8.90 -16.48
C GLN A 30 -11.31 8.86 -15.33
N SER A 31 -11.19 9.81 -14.40
CA SER A 31 -12.36 10.35 -13.68
C SER A 31 -12.08 11.79 -13.23
N ALA A 32 -12.74 12.76 -13.86
CA ALA A 32 -12.66 14.17 -13.48
C ALA A 32 -13.59 14.46 -12.28
N SER A 33 -13.19 13.99 -11.09
CA SER A 33 -13.86 14.28 -9.82
C SER A 33 -12.86 14.80 -8.79
N SER A 34 -13.23 15.88 -8.09
CA SER A 34 -12.32 16.61 -7.19
C SER A 34 -12.17 15.94 -5.82
N SER A 35 -11.58 14.74 -5.78
CA SER A 35 -11.08 14.10 -4.56
C SER A 35 -9.55 14.10 -4.55
N THR A 36 -8.93 14.42 -3.41
CA THR A 36 -7.47 14.32 -3.25
C THR A 36 -7.07 12.87 -2.98
N THR A 37 -7.30 11.99 -3.96
CA THR A 37 -6.84 10.61 -3.92
C THR A 37 -5.31 10.62 -3.84
N ALA A 38 -4.75 10.13 -2.74
CA ALA A 38 -3.31 9.93 -2.65
C ALA A 38 -2.91 9.00 -3.80
N ARG A 39 -1.96 9.43 -4.64
CA ARG A 39 -1.50 8.63 -5.77
C ARG A 39 -0.80 7.39 -5.23
N SER A 40 -1.48 6.24 -5.28
CA SER A 40 -0.85 4.96 -5.03
C SER A 40 0.28 4.78 -6.03
N PHE A 41 1.50 4.56 -5.54
CA PHE A 41 2.64 4.28 -6.42
C PHE A 41 3.04 2.81 -6.35
N ALA A 42 3.69 2.33 -7.42
CA ALA A 42 4.30 1.00 -7.47
C ALA A 42 5.81 1.15 -7.19
N PRO A 43 6.31 0.80 -5.98
CA PRO A 43 7.74 0.74 -5.71
C PRO A 43 8.43 -0.25 -6.65
N ARG A 44 9.71 0.02 -6.95
CA ARG A 44 10.54 -0.86 -7.78
C ARG A 44 11.03 -2.04 -6.96
N PHE A 45 11.06 -3.21 -7.59
CA PHE A 45 11.50 -4.46 -6.98
C PHE A 45 12.23 -5.31 -8.02
N ASP A 46 13.40 -5.81 -7.66
CA ASP A 46 14.02 -6.96 -8.31
C ASP A 46 13.46 -8.25 -7.72
N VAL A 47 13.23 -9.26 -8.55
CA VAL A 47 12.74 -10.58 -8.12
C VAL A 47 13.64 -11.67 -8.72
N ARG A 48 14.16 -12.55 -7.87
CA ARG A 48 15.15 -13.58 -8.24
C ARG A 48 14.72 -14.95 -7.71
N GLU A 49 14.61 -15.93 -8.60
CA GLU A 49 14.32 -17.31 -8.24
C GLU A 49 15.62 -18.10 -7.98
N THR A 50 15.61 -18.93 -6.94
CA THR A 50 16.71 -19.85 -6.59
C THR A 50 16.19 -21.28 -6.44
N ALA A 51 17.08 -22.23 -6.12
CA ALA A 51 16.66 -23.59 -5.76
C ALA A 51 15.80 -23.65 -4.48
N GLU A 52 16.07 -22.77 -3.51
CA GLU A 52 15.48 -22.79 -2.17
C GLU A 52 14.22 -21.91 -2.05
N GLY A 53 14.18 -20.78 -2.77
CA GLY A 53 13.15 -19.75 -2.59
C GLY A 53 13.22 -18.63 -3.62
N TYR A 54 12.37 -17.63 -3.42
CA TYR A 54 12.35 -16.37 -4.17
C TYR A 54 12.92 -15.27 -3.28
N HIS A 55 13.81 -14.45 -3.83
CA HIS A 55 14.28 -13.21 -3.22
C HIS A 55 13.61 -12.02 -3.92
N LEU A 56 13.06 -11.10 -3.14
CA LEU A 56 12.45 -9.86 -3.59
C LEU A 56 13.18 -8.72 -2.90
N ASP A 57 13.77 -7.80 -3.66
CA ASP A 57 14.55 -6.68 -3.14
C ASP A 57 13.98 -5.37 -3.71
N GLY A 58 13.41 -4.50 -2.87
CA GLY A 58 12.62 -3.34 -3.33
C GLY A 58 12.96 -2.01 -2.69
N GLU A 59 12.84 -0.95 -3.49
CA GLU A 59 13.15 0.43 -3.11
C GLU A 59 11.98 1.08 -2.33
N LEU A 60 12.15 1.22 -1.01
CA LEU A 60 11.25 1.92 -0.09
C LEU A 60 12.03 2.97 0.75
N PRO A 61 12.51 4.07 0.13
CA PRO A 61 13.29 5.08 0.83
C PRO A 61 12.44 5.88 1.83
N GLY A 62 12.97 6.06 3.04
CA GLY A 62 12.40 6.94 4.07
C GLY A 62 11.17 6.40 4.81
N ILE A 63 10.79 5.13 4.63
CA ILE A 63 9.72 4.49 5.41
C ILE A 63 10.26 3.83 6.67
N ALA A 64 9.49 3.82 7.76
CA ALA A 64 9.78 3.01 8.94
C ALA A 64 9.18 1.61 8.78
N GLN A 65 9.82 0.59 9.37
CA GLN A 65 9.38 -0.81 9.25
C GLN A 65 7.92 -1.04 9.70
N LYS A 66 7.41 -0.22 10.63
CA LYS A 66 6.03 -0.26 11.13
C LYS A 66 4.95 0.22 10.15
N ASP A 67 5.34 0.86 9.05
CA ASP A 67 4.42 1.42 8.04
C ASP A 67 4.43 0.61 6.73
N VAL A 68 4.98 -0.62 6.78
CA VAL A 68 5.04 -1.59 5.69
C VAL A 68 4.32 -2.86 6.11
N ASP A 69 3.18 -3.14 5.49
CA ASP A 69 2.43 -4.38 5.67
C ASP A 69 2.83 -5.40 4.59
N ILE A 70 3.03 -6.65 4.99
CA ILE A 70 3.37 -7.76 4.10
C ILE A 70 2.46 -8.94 4.45
N GLU A 71 1.62 -9.34 3.50
CA GLU A 71 0.59 -10.37 3.69
C GLU A 71 0.51 -11.31 2.48
N PHE A 72 -0.10 -12.49 2.66
CA PHE A 72 -0.49 -13.35 1.55
C PHE A 72 -1.99 -13.22 1.30
N SER A 73 -2.38 -12.82 0.08
CA SER A 73 -3.79 -12.77 -0.31
C SER A 73 -4.36 -14.15 -0.68
N ASP A 74 -3.48 -15.07 -1.07
CA ASP A 74 -3.79 -16.47 -1.40
C ASP A 74 -2.53 -17.36 -1.17
N PRO A 75 -2.59 -18.69 -1.35
CA PRO A 75 -1.46 -19.60 -1.09
C PRO A 75 -0.15 -19.34 -1.86
N GLN A 76 -0.16 -18.51 -2.91
CA GLN A 76 0.97 -18.23 -3.79
C GLN A 76 1.18 -16.73 -4.10
N THR A 77 0.27 -15.83 -3.72
CA THR A 77 0.39 -14.39 -3.96
C THR A 77 0.75 -13.61 -2.71
N LEU A 78 1.94 -13.01 -2.71
CA LEU A 78 2.40 -12.04 -1.71
C LEU A 78 1.96 -10.63 -2.10
N VAL A 79 1.46 -9.87 -1.13
CA VAL A 79 1.06 -8.47 -1.26
C VAL A 79 1.87 -7.64 -0.28
N ILE A 80 2.48 -6.57 -0.78
CA ILE A 80 3.23 -5.58 0.00
C ILE A 80 2.47 -4.26 -0.09
N LYS A 81 2.20 -3.64 1.06
CA LYS A 81 1.47 -2.38 1.21
C LYS A 81 2.23 -1.44 2.15
N GLY A 82 1.85 -0.18 2.14
CA GLY A 82 2.33 0.79 3.11
C GLY A 82 2.09 2.22 2.67
N ARG A 83 2.69 3.16 3.41
CA ARG A 83 2.54 4.60 3.15
C ARG A 83 3.82 5.36 3.50
N THR A 84 4.35 6.14 2.56
CA THR A 84 5.50 7.03 2.80
C THR A 84 5.07 8.49 2.71
N GLU A 85 5.53 9.32 3.64
CA GLU A 85 5.14 10.73 3.76
C GLU A 85 6.32 11.68 3.48
N ARG A 86 6.03 12.98 3.30
CA ARG A 86 7.06 13.99 3.04
C ARG A 86 7.61 14.55 4.34
N GLU A 87 8.58 13.85 4.90
CA GLU A 87 9.50 14.45 5.86
C GLU A 87 10.50 15.37 5.14
N TYR A 88 10.84 16.47 5.81
CA TYR A 88 11.89 17.44 5.47
C TYR A 88 12.67 17.76 6.74
N HIS A 89 13.99 17.85 6.63
CA HIS A 89 14.81 18.49 7.65
C HIS A 89 14.89 19.98 7.31
N ASN A 90 14.53 20.85 8.24
CA ASN A 90 14.88 22.27 8.15
C ASN A 90 16.34 22.40 8.58
N PHE A 91 17.17 23.09 7.80
CA PHE A 91 18.57 23.32 8.16
C PHE A 91 18.80 24.72 8.79
N ASP A 92 17.76 25.56 8.80
CA ASP A 92 17.78 26.93 9.27
C ASP A 92 17.39 27.04 10.76
N GLU A 93 18.18 26.43 11.64
CA GLU A 93 18.09 26.67 13.10
C GLU A 93 19.18 27.66 13.53
N HIS A 94 18.89 28.96 13.38
CA HIS A 94 19.57 30.02 14.13
C HIS A 94 18.84 30.26 15.45
N GLU A 95 19.46 29.90 16.56
CA GLU A 95 18.97 30.28 17.90
C GLU A 95 19.16 31.79 18.14
N GLU A 96 18.07 32.56 18.02
CA GLU A 96 17.92 33.84 18.72
C GLU A 96 16.66 33.80 19.59
N GLY A 97 16.79 34.17 20.86
CA GLY A 97 15.78 33.90 21.88
C GLY A 97 14.80 35.05 22.12
N GLN A 98 13.60 34.67 22.56
CA GLN A 98 12.64 35.46 23.37
C GLN A 98 12.37 36.92 22.96
N GLN A 99 11.12 37.23 22.60
CA GLN A 99 10.17 37.74 23.60
C GLN A 99 8.72 37.78 23.10
N GLU A 100 7.81 38.08 24.03
CA GLU A 100 6.36 37.94 23.91
C GLU A 100 5.69 39.22 23.38
N THR A 101 4.48 39.10 22.82
CA THR A 101 3.46 40.15 23.00
C THR A 101 2.06 39.54 22.92
N ALA A 102 1.20 39.84 23.90
CA ALA A 102 -0.17 39.34 23.97
C ALA A 102 -1.19 40.51 23.98
N THR A 103 -2.34 40.30 23.34
CA THR A 103 -3.62 41.04 23.49
C THR A 103 -4.68 40.20 22.76
N GLN A 104 -5.49 39.38 23.44
CA GLN A 104 -6.71 39.69 24.19
C GLN A 104 -7.91 40.17 23.35
N GLU A 105 -8.96 39.33 23.33
CA GLU A 105 -10.38 39.69 23.60
C GLU A 105 -11.19 40.58 22.60
N ASN A 106 -12.54 40.55 22.52
CA ASN A 106 -13.57 39.71 23.16
C ASN A 106 -14.91 39.63 22.35
N LYS A 107 -15.80 38.71 22.79
CA LYS A 107 -17.28 38.59 22.58
C LYS A 107 -17.81 38.12 21.20
N GLU A 108 -18.79 37.22 21.04
CA GLU A 108 -19.87 36.58 21.87
C GLU A 108 -21.30 37.11 21.61
N LYS A 109 -22.15 36.26 21.00
CA LYS A 109 -23.55 35.89 21.36
C LYS A 109 -24.18 34.99 20.26
N GLU A 110 -24.74 33.82 20.59
CA GLU A 110 -26.18 33.52 20.87
C GLU A 110 -27.13 33.77 19.66
N LYS A 111 -28.14 32.93 19.34
CA LYS A 111 -28.86 31.90 20.11
C LYS A 111 -29.49 30.78 19.21
N ALA A 112 -29.85 29.67 19.85
CA ALA A 112 -30.64 28.47 19.47
C ALA A 112 -31.78 28.62 18.41
N THR A 113 -32.33 27.55 17.80
CA THR A 113 -32.15 26.08 17.96
C THR A 113 -32.23 25.37 16.57
N GLU A 114 -32.73 24.16 16.24
CA GLU A 114 -33.43 23.05 16.93
C GLU A 114 -33.17 21.67 16.25
N SER A 115 -33.83 20.59 16.72
CA SER A 115 -33.64 19.20 16.25
C SER A 115 -34.47 18.80 15.02
N THR A 116 -33.95 17.89 14.18
CA THR A 116 -34.42 16.47 14.10
C THR A 116 -33.31 15.57 13.48
N GLU A 117 -33.38 14.27 13.76
CA GLU A 117 -32.45 13.17 13.40
C GLU A 117 -32.35 12.94 11.86
N VAL A 118 -31.41 12.20 11.24
CA VAL A 118 -30.95 10.81 11.52
C VAL A 118 -29.50 10.53 11.07
N SER A 119 -28.82 9.68 11.86
CA SER A 119 -27.58 8.92 11.64
C SER A 119 -26.92 8.82 10.26
N LYS A 120 -25.61 9.17 10.20
CA LYS A 120 -24.60 8.37 9.48
C LYS A 120 -23.20 8.48 10.11
N THR A 121 -22.38 7.46 9.95
CA THR A 121 -21.26 7.18 10.85
C THR A 121 -19.95 7.92 10.52
N GLY A 122 -19.73 9.07 11.15
CA GLY A 122 -18.53 9.25 11.97
C GLY A 122 -17.18 9.59 11.32
N ASP A 123 -17.10 9.97 10.03
CA ASP A 123 -15.86 10.52 9.47
C ASP A 123 -15.48 11.86 10.14
N LYS A 124 -14.62 11.79 11.16
CA LYS A 124 -14.04 12.97 11.82
C LYS A 124 -13.02 13.65 10.91
N GLN A 125 -13.50 14.48 9.98
CA GLN A 125 -12.66 15.47 9.29
C GLN A 125 -12.07 16.45 10.32
N VAL A 126 -10.85 16.17 10.79
CA VAL A 126 -10.04 17.15 11.51
C VAL A 126 -9.55 18.18 10.49
N SER A 127 -10.23 19.32 10.44
CA SER A 127 -9.98 20.44 9.52
C SER A 127 -8.66 21.15 9.82
N LYS A 128 -7.53 20.53 9.44
CA LYS A 128 -6.21 21.14 9.61
C LYS A 128 -6.09 22.43 8.78
N ASN A 129 -5.85 23.51 9.52
CA ASN A 129 -5.84 24.91 9.08
C ASN A 129 -4.87 25.13 7.92
N HIS A 130 -5.34 25.73 6.82
CA HIS A 130 -4.54 25.94 5.61
C HIS A 130 -3.65 27.20 5.72
N LYS A 131 -2.56 27.10 6.49
CA LYS A 131 -1.47 28.09 6.50
C LYS A 131 -0.13 27.37 6.33
N ASN A 132 0.75 27.92 5.47
CA ASN A 132 1.95 27.28 4.92
C ASN A 132 1.71 25.90 4.26
N LYS A 133 1.30 25.91 2.99
CA LYS A 133 1.70 24.85 2.04
C LYS A 133 3.01 25.29 1.37
N PRO A 134 4.07 24.46 1.34
CA PRO A 134 5.31 24.82 0.66
C PRO A 134 5.10 24.97 -0.86
N HIS A 135 5.78 25.94 -1.47
CA HIS A 135 5.78 26.14 -2.92
C HIS A 135 6.83 25.21 -3.57
N PHE A 136 6.35 24.14 -4.23
CA PHE A 136 7.22 23.22 -4.95
C PHE A 136 7.59 23.77 -6.32
N TRP A 137 8.87 24.09 -6.51
CA TRP A 137 9.46 24.33 -7.83
C TRP A 137 9.51 23.04 -8.66
N VAL A 138 9.83 21.91 -8.02
CA VAL A 138 9.86 20.55 -8.60
C VAL A 138 9.33 19.55 -7.55
N SER A 139 8.76 18.43 -7.99
CA SER A 139 8.16 17.41 -7.11
C SER A 139 8.27 15.99 -7.69
N GLU A 140 9.48 15.43 -7.71
CA GLU A 140 9.77 14.09 -8.25
C GLU A 140 9.58 12.94 -7.25
N ARG A 141 9.67 13.20 -5.93
CA ARG A 141 9.51 12.17 -4.88
C ARG A 141 8.12 11.54 -4.91
N SER A 142 8.05 10.26 -5.29
CA SER A 142 6.91 9.36 -5.03
C SER A 142 6.57 9.35 -3.55
N VAL A 143 5.34 9.70 -3.19
CA VAL A 143 4.81 9.70 -1.82
C VAL A 143 3.32 9.45 -1.80
N GLY A 144 2.81 9.03 -0.64
CA GLY A 144 1.46 8.52 -0.46
C GLY A 144 1.47 7.04 -0.12
N GLU A 145 0.34 6.38 -0.31
CA GLU A 145 0.22 4.93 -0.22
C GLU A 145 0.95 4.23 -1.38
N PHE A 146 1.27 2.96 -1.18
CA PHE A 146 1.72 2.07 -2.25
C PHE A 146 1.13 0.67 -2.07
N HIS A 147 1.08 -0.06 -3.18
CA HIS A 147 0.92 -1.51 -3.15
C HIS A 147 1.81 -2.16 -4.21
N ARG A 148 2.20 -3.41 -3.98
CA ARG A 148 2.84 -4.27 -4.96
C ARG A 148 2.46 -5.73 -4.71
N THR A 149 2.22 -6.47 -5.78
CA THR A 149 1.72 -7.86 -5.73
C THR A 149 2.67 -8.77 -6.51
N PHE A 150 2.95 -9.96 -5.97
CA PHE A 150 3.83 -10.97 -6.58
C PHE A 150 3.23 -12.37 -6.41
N SER A 151 2.84 -13.01 -7.51
CA SER A 151 2.37 -14.40 -7.52
C SER A 151 3.50 -15.36 -7.92
N PHE A 152 3.79 -16.35 -7.07
CA PHE A 152 4.88 -17.31 -7.29
C PHE A 152 4.42 -18.51 -8.14
N PRO A 153 5.19 -18.96 -9.15
CA PRO A 153 4.79 -20.06 -10.02
C PRO A 153 4.79 -21.43 -9.32
N THR A 154 5.53 -21.57 -8.21
CA THR A 154 5.48 -22.76 -7.35
C THR A 154 4.84 -22.43 -6.01
N ARG A 155 4.28 -23.44 -5.33
CA ARG A 155 3.86 -23.32 -3.93
C ARG A 155 5.03 -22.86 -3.05
N VAL A 156 4.74 -21.96 -2.12
CA VAL A 156 5.70 -21.41 -1.15
C VAL A 156 5.37 -21.88 0.27
N ASP A 157 6.38 -21.86 1.13
CA ASP A 157 6.21 -21.98 2.57
C ASP A 157 6.01 -20.56 3.14
N GLN A 158 4.81 -20.30 3.67
CA GLN A 158 4.42 -18.99 4.20
C GLN A 158 4.92 -18.78 5.64
N ASP A 159 5.07 -19.85 6.42
CA ASP A 159 5.47 -19.79 7.83
C ASP A 159 6.96 -19.49 7.99
N SER A 160 7.77 -19.87 6.98
CA SER A 160 9.23 -19.66 6.96
C SER A 160 9.70 -18.36 6.26
N VAL A 161 8.78 -17.46 5.89
CA VAL A 161 9.12 -16.20 5.19
C VAL A 161 9.89 -15.24 6.10
N LYS A 162 10.85 -14.52 5.52
CA LYS A 162 11.72 -13.57 6.24
C LYS A 162 11.79 -12.24 5.50
N ALA A 163 11.66 -11.12 6.21
CA ALA A 163 11.78 -9.78 5.66
C ALA A 163 12.74 -8.90 6.48
N SER A 164 13.41 -7.96 5.84
CA SER A 164 14.25 -6.95 6.50
C SER A 164 14.29 -5.66 5.69
N LEU A 165 14.07 -4.52 6.35
CA LEU A 165 14.19 -3.18 5.76
C LEU A 165 15.48 -2.54 6.26
N LYS A 166 16.41 -2.22 5.35
CA LYS A 166 17.70 -1.59 5.66
C LYS A 166 18.08 -0.58 4.58
N ASN A 167 18.53 0.61 4.99
CA ASN A 167 18.98 1.68 4.09
C ASN A 167 17.97 2.05 2.97
N GLY A 168 16.66 1.89 3.23
CA GLY A 168 15.60 2.10 2.24
C GLY A 168 15.37 0.95 1.25
N ILE A 169 16.02 -0.21 1.45
CA ILE A 169 15.76 -1.44 0.68
C ILE A 169 15.03 -2.46 1.57
N LEU A 170 13.88 -2.95 1.08
CA LEU A 170 13.15 -4.08 1.66
C LEU A 170 13.57 -5.37 0.95
N SER A 171 14.32 -6.22 1.65
CA SER A 171 14.64 -7.58 1.20
C SER A 171 13.69 -8.59 1.83
N ILE A 172 13.05 -9.42 1.00
CA ILE A 172 12.17 -10.51 1.42
C ILE A 172 12.69 -11.82 0.83
N PHE A 173 12.76 -12.87 1.65
CA PHE A 173 13.00 -14.24 1.22
C PHE A 173 11.76 -15.10 1.47
N VAL A 174 11.25 -15.70 0.39
CA VAL A 174 10.07 -16.56 0.38
C VAL A 174 10.47 -17.98 -0.02
N PRO A 175 10.58 -18.94 0.94
CA PRO A 175 11.01 -20.31 0.63
C PRO A 175 9.99 -21.06 -0.23
N LYS A 176 10.47 -22.01 -1.03
CA LYS A 176 9.62 -22.94 -1.77
C LYS A 176 9.10 -24.03 -0.84
N ALA A 177 7.83 -24.38 -0.96
CA ALA A 177 7.24 -25.47 -0.18
C ALA A 177 7.89 -26.82 -0.54
N ALA A 178 8.00 -27.72 0.43
CA ALA A 178 8.42 -29.09 0.20
C ALA A 178 7.52 -29.77 -0.86
N LYS A 179 8.14 -30.53 -1.78
CA LYS A 179 7.40 -31.23 -2.84
C LYS A 179 6.39 -32.21 -2.23
N PRO A 180 5.13 -32.24 -2.68
CA PRO A 180 4.11 -33.09 -2.09
C PRO A 180 4.45 -34.58 -2.31
N THR A 181 4.66 -35.32 -1.24
CA THR A 181 4.85 -36.78 -1.28
C THR A 181 3.54 -37.46 -1.70
N SER A 182 3.57 -38.22 -2.79
CA SER A 182 2.40 -38.96 -3.29
C SER A 182 1.92 -39.99 -2.27
N LYS A 183 0.70 -39.82 -1.74
CA LYS A 183 0.04 -40.80 -0.89
C LYS A 183 -0.75 -41.78 -1.77
N LYS A 184 -0.50 -43.08 -1.64
CA LYS A 184 -1.34 -44.11 -2.27
C LYS A 184 -2.67 -44.19 -1.51
N ILE A 185 -3.78 -44.06 -2.22
CA ILE A 185 -5.12 -44.30 -1.70
C ILE A 185 -5.48 -45.76 -1.98
N THR A 186 -5.96 -46.46 -0.96
CA THR A 186 -6.60 -47.78 -1.10
C THR A 186 -8.10 -47.57 -1.22
N ILE A 187 -8.77 -48.38 -2.04
CA ILE A 187 -10.23 -48.39 -2.17
C ILE A 187 -10.77 -49.47 -1.24
N GLU A 188 -11.86 -49.17 -0.53
CA GLU A 188 -12.64 -50.09 0.30
C GLU A 188 -13.94 -50.50 -0.44
#